data_AF-A0A162PPP6-F1
#
_entry.id   AF-A0A162PPP6-F1
#
_cell.length_a   1.000
_cell.length_b   1.000
_cell.length_c   1.000
_cell.angle_alpha   90.00
_cell.angle_beta   90.00
_cell.angle_gamma   90.00
#
_symmetry.space_group_name_H-M   'P 1'
#
loop_
_entity.id
_entity.type
_entity.pdbx_description
1 polymer ?
#
loop_
_entity_poly.entity_id
_entity_poly.type
_entity_poly.pdbx_seq_one_letter_code
_entity_poly.pdbx_strand_id
1 'polypeptide(L)'
;NLPREERMKPENIILVGVMSGPKEVKIDQMNNFLEPLVDELVELYSGITVKTAAFPNGTIVCAALMCVACDIPAARKTAGFTGHASTNTCHKCKCHFSVIAGSSKIDYSGFDNESWVPRTKEMNAIYADMWACAESNAERADLEKQNGTRFSKLHCLHYFDPVWCTIVDPMHNLFLGTAKH
;
A
#
# COMPACT_ATOMS: atom_id res chain seq x y z
N ASN A 1 -21.24 2.30 4.14
CA ASN A 1 -20.55 1.17 4.79
C ASN A 1 -21.55 0.23 5.39
N LEU A 2 -21.42 -1.06 5.09
CA LEU A 2 -22.29 -2.11 5.63
C LEU A 2 -22.00 -2.33 7.13
N PRO A 3 -23.00 -2.76 7.92
CA PRO A 3 -22.80 -3.20 9.31
C PRO A 3 -21.76 -4.32 9.43
N ARG A 4 -21.18 -4.51 10.62
CA ARG A 4 -20.08 -5.45 10.86
C ARG A 4 -20.47 -6.90 10.53
N GLU A 5 -21.70 -7.26 10.83
CA GLU A 5 -22.34 -8.54 10.58
C GLU A 5 -22.60 -8.83 9.10
N GLU A 6 -22.65 -7.79 8.25
CA GLU A 6 -22.91 -7.90 6.82
C GLU A 6 -21.64 -7.81 5.98
N ARG A 7 -20.70 -6.94 6.35
CA ARG A 7 -19.58 -6.55 5.48
C ARG A 7 -18.61 -7.69 5.09
N MET A 8 -18.56 -8.76 5.88
CA MET A 8 -17.70 -9.92 5.62
C MET A 8 -18.45 -11.12 5.03
N LYS A 9 -19.74 -10.97 4.70
CA LYS A 9 -20.49 -12.04 4.06
C LYS A 9 -20.03 -12.20 2.61
N PRO A 10 -19.98 -13.44 2.06
CA PRO A 10 -19.52 -13.69 0.70
C PRO A 10 -20.24 -12.85 -0.36
N GLU A 11 -21.54 -12.61 -0.21
CA GLU A 11 -22.35 -11.78 -1.12
C GLU A 11 -21.94 -10.29 -1.16
N ASN A 12 -21.21 -9.81 -0.15
CA ASN A 12 -20.70 -8.44 -0.05
C ASN A 12 -19.19 -8.35 -0.34
N ILE A 13 -18.56 -9.45 -0.76
CA ILE A 13 -17.15 -9.51 -1.12
C ILE A 13 -17.03 -9.73 -2.62
N ILE A 14 -16.34 -8.81 -3.30
CA ILE A 14 -16.05 -8.92 -4.72
C ILE A 14 -14.58 -9.36 -4.87
N LEU A 15 -14.38 -10.52 -5.51
CA LEU A 15 -13.05 -10.99 -5.86
C LEU A 15 -12.58 -10.28 -7.13
N VAL A 16 -11.65 -9.34 -6.97
CA VAL A 16 -11.12 -8.51 -8.06
C VAL A 16 -9.91 -9.13 -8.78
N GLY A 17 -9.23 -10.11 -8.16
CA GLY A 17 -8.07 -10.75 -8.77
C GLY A 17 -7.51 -11.89 -7.94
N VAL A 18 -6.80 -12.80 -8.61
CA VAL A 18 -6.12 -13.94 -7.99
C VAL A 18 -4.68 -13.97 -8.49
N MET A 19 -3.73 -13.96 -7.57
CA MET A 19 -2.32 -14.13 -7.88
C MET A 19 -1.94 -15.61 -7.72
N SER A 20 -1.44 -16.22 -8.79
CA SER A 20 -1.00 -17.62 -8.76
C SER A 20 0.26 -17.79 -7.90
N GLY A 21 0.22 -18.74 -6.96
CA GLY A 21 1.41 -19.22 -6.23
C GLY A 21 2.35 -20.06 -7.12
N PRO A 22 3.48 -20.57 -6.60
CA PRO A 22 3.83 -20.75 -5.19
C PRO A 22 4.81 -19.71 -4.63
N LYS A 23 5.41 -18.86 -5.47
CA LYS A 23 6.39 -17.87 -5.06
C LYS A 23 5.73 -16.52 -4.84
N GLU A 24 6.21 -15.80 -3.84
CA GLU A 24 5.75 -14.45 -3.57
C GLU A 24 6.05 -13.53 -4.77
N VAL A 25 5.06 -12.73 -5.14
CA VAL A 25 5.12 -11.86 -6.31
C VAL A 25 6.19 -10.79 -6.11
N LYS A 26 7.01 -10.55 -7.14
CA LYS A 26 7.98 -9.44 -7.14
C LYS A 26 7.24 -8.10 -7.20
N ILE A 27 7.86 -7.04 -6.71
CA ILE A 27 7.23 -5.72 -6.65
C ILE A 27 6.75 -5.25 -8.04
N ASP A 28 7.56 -5.39 -9.07
CA ASP A 28 7.17 -5.00 -10.45
C ASP A 28 5.94 -5.77 -10.95
N GLN A 29 5.81 -7.04 -10.54
CA GLN A 29 4.67 -7.87 -10.90
C GLN A 29 3.40 -7.47 -10.13
N MET A 30 3.51 -6.97 -8.90
CA MET A 30 2.37 -6.47 -8.12
C MET A 30 1.64 -5.35 -8.86
N ASN A 31 2.40 -4.43 -9.48
CA ASN A 31 1.82 -3.35 -10.25
C ASN A 31 1.00 -3.85 -11.46
N ASN A 32 1.45 -4.91 -12.15
CA ASN A 32 0.68 -5.50 -13.25
C ASN A 32 -0.66 -6.07 -12.80
N PHE A 33 -0.75 -6.59 -11.56
CA PHE A 33 -2.01 -7.08 -11.00
C PHE A 33 -2.93 -5.96 -10.53
N LEU A 34 -2.35 -4.86 -10.02
CA LEU A 34 -3.12 -3.72 -9.52
C LEU A 34 -3.62 -2.81 -10.64
N GLU A 35 -2.93 -2.77 -11.78
CA GLU A 35 -3.26 -1.92 -12.93
C GLU A 35 -4.73 -1.97 -13.34
N PRO A 36 -5.34 -3.12 -13.69
CA PRO A 36 -6.74 -3.14 -14.13
C PRO A 36 -7.70 -2.64 -13.06
N LEU A 37 -7.47 -2.99 -11.78
CA LEU A 37 -8.28 -2.51 -10.67
C LEU A 37 -8.17 -0.99 -10.51
N VAL A 38 -6.97 -0.44 -10.62
CA VAL A 38 -6.72 0.98 -10.46
C VAL A 38 -7.34 1.77 -11.61
N ASP A 39 -7.21 1.30 -12.85
CA ASP A 39 -7.78 1.95 -14.02
C ASP A 39 -9.32 2.03 -13.91
N GLU A 40 -9.98 0.94 -13.51
CA GLU A 40 -11.42 0.94 -13.23
C GLU A 40 -11.79 1.88 -12.08
N LEU A 41 -11.00 1.92 -11.00
CA LEU A 41 -11.24 2.82 -9.87
C LEU A 41 -11.08 4.30 -10.22
N VAL A 42 -10.22 4.65 -11.19
CA VAL A 42 -10.10 6.02 -11.70
C VAL A 42 -11.38 6.43 -12.44
N GLU A 43 -11.92 5.55 -13.29
CA GLU A 43 -13.17 5.78 -14.00
C GLU A 43 -14.36 5.87 -13.01
N LEU A 44 -14.45 4.90 -12.10
CA LEU A 44 -15.49 4.84 -11.08
C LEU A 44 -15.46 6.02 -10.13
N TYR A 45 -14.31 6.62 -9.86
CA TYR A 45 -14.25 7.82 -9.02
C TYR A 45 -14.94 9.03 -9.67
N SER A 46 -14.86 9.13 -11.00
CA SER A 46 -15.56 10.15 -11.78
C SER A 46 -17.06 9.84 -11.93
N GLY A 47 -17.42 8.56 -11.75
CA GLY A 47 -18.79 8.06 -11.84
C GLY A 47 -19.13 7.55 -13.23
N ILE A 48 -19.73 6.36 -13.28
CA ILE A 48 -20.20 5.73 -14.52
C ILE A 48 -21.71 5.58 -14.51
N THR A 49 -22.34 5.61 -15.69
CA THR A 49 -23.79 5.38 -15.79
C THR A 49 -24.08 3.89 -15.94
N VAL A 50 -24.73 3.31 -14.95
CA VAL A 50 -25.11 1.89 -14.92
C VAL A 50 -26.63 1.76 -14.98
N LYS A 51 -27.14 0.94 -15.90
CA LYS A 51 -28.56 0.58 -15.95
C LYS A 51 -28.82 -0.60 -15.03
N THR A 52 -29.87 -0.51 -14.23
CA THR A 52 -30.32 -1.60 -13.36
C THR A 52 -31.82 -1.81 -13.54
N ALA A 53 -32.35 -2.93 -13.04
CA ALA A 53 -33.80 -3.18 -13.09
C ALA A 53 -34.62 -2.08 -12.40
N ALA A 54 -34.10 -1.51 -11.31
CA ALA A 54 -34.72 -0.39 -10.61
C ALA A 54 -34.50 0.97 -11.29
N PHE A 55 -33.43 1.11 -12.08
CA PHE A 55 -33.08 2.34 -12.81
C PHE A 55 -32.83 2.05 -14.30
N PRO A 56 -33.89 1.84 -15.12
CA PRO A 56 -33.75 1.50 -16.54
C PRO A 56 -33.09 2.61 -17.39
N ASN A 57 -33.26 3.87 -16.98
CA ASN A 57 -32.64 5.02 -17.62
C ASN A 57 -31.19 5.24 -17.21
N GLY A 58 -30.65 4.39 -16.34
CA GLY A 58 -29.33 4.52 -15.76
C GLY A 58 -29.33 5.28 -14.44
N THR A 59 -28.34 4.98 -13.61
CA THR A 59 -27.97 5.76 -12.43
C THR A 59 -26.46 5.92 -12.41
N ILE A 60 -25.96 7.00 -11.81
CA ILE A 60 -24.54 7.22 -11.65
C ILE A 60 -24.06 6.38 -10.46
N VAL A 61 -23.05 5.55 -10.69
CA VAL A 61 -22.39 4.76 -9.67
C VAL A 61 -20.95 5.25 -9.55
N CYS A 62 -20.55 5.58 -8.33
CA CYS A 62 -19.18 5.93 -7.99
C CYS A 62 -18.57 4.89 -7.06
N ALA A 63 -17.27 4.67 -7.17
CA ALA A 63 -16.52 3.87 -6.21
C ALA A 63 -15.18 4.53 -5.88
N ALA A 64 -14.70 4.27 -4.66
CA ALA A 64 -13.40 4.75 -4.20
C ALA A 64 -12.76 3.70 -3.30
N LEU A 65 -11.46 3.47 -3.48
CA LEU A 65 -10.67 2.66 -2.55
C LEU A 65 -10.46 3.43 -1.25
N MET A 66 -10.99 2.91 -0.14
CA MET A 66 -10.83 3.55 1.18
C MET A 66 -9.52 3.19 1.87
N CYS A 67 -9.13 1.91 1.83
CA CYS A 67 -7.95 1.43 2.55
C CYS A 67 -7.40 0.13 1.98
N VAL A 68 -6.11 -0.09 2.22
CA VAL A 68 -5.42 -1.38 2.04
C VAL A 68 -5.22 -2.00 3.43
N ALA A 69 -5.81 -3.18 3.63
CA ALA A 69 -5.70 -3.93 4.87
C ALA A 69 -5.18 -5.35 4.56
N CYS A 70 -3.94 -5.61 4.96
CA CYS A 70 -3.25 -6.88 4.78
C CYS A 70 -2.09 -6.98 5.80
N ASP A 71 -1.39 -8.11 5.80
CA ASP A 71 -0.17 -8.24 6.62
C ASP A 71 0.91 -7.24 6.21
N ILE A 72 1.93 -7.06 7.07
CA ILE A 72 2.98 -6.05 6.82
C ILE A 72 3.65 -6.27 5.45
N PRO A 73 4.15 -7.47 5.08
CA PRO A 73 4.81 -7.68 3.81
C PRO A 73 3.94 -7.32 2.59
N ALA A 74 2.67 -7.77 2.56
CA ALA A 74 1.77 -7.43 1.47
C ALA A 74 1.49 -5.93 1.43
N ALA A 75 1.24 -5.30 2.57
CA ALA A 75 0.97 -3.86 2.65
C ALA A 75 2.12 -3.02 2.07
N ARG A 76 3.39 -3.39 2.38
CA ARG A 76 4.56 -2.70 1.81
C ARG A 76 4.60 -2.80 0.29
N LYS A 77 4.36 -3.99 -0.26
CA LYS A 77 4.41 -4.20 -1.72
C LYS A 77 3.26 -3.51 -2.42
N THR A 78 2.04 -3.66 -1.92
CA THR A 78 0.83 -3.08 -2.51
C THR A 78 0.86 -1.55 -2.48
N ALA A 79 1.30 -0.95 -1.37
CA ALA A 79 1.33 0.51 -1.22
C ALA A 79 2.65 1.18 -1.65
N GLY A 80 3.64 0.41 -2.13
CA GLY A 80 4.91 0.98 -2.62
C GLY A 80 5.85 1.46 -1.51
N PHE A 81 5.90 0.78 -0.36
CA PHE A 81 6.89 1.01 0.68
C PHE A 81 7.97 -0.07 0.72
N THR A 82 9.13 0.26 1.29
CA THR A 82 10.18 -0.74 1.52
C THR A 82 9.82 -1.71 2.65
N GLY A 83 10.44 -2.88 2.64
CA GLY A 83 10.16 -3.95 3.60
C GLY A 83 10.82 -3.76 4.97
N HIS A 84 10.55 -4.67 5.90
CA HIS A 84 11.06 -4.69 7.28
C HIS A 84 12.60 -4.80 7.40
N ALA A 85 13.31 -5.14 6.34
CA ALA A 85 14.77 -5.18 6.32
C ALA A 85 15.40 -3.84 5.86
N SER A 86 14.58 -2.83 5.57
CA SER A 86 15.03 -1.50 5.16
C SER A 86 15.35 -0.62 6.37
N THR A 87 16.38 0.22 6.26
CA THR A 87 16.64 1.29 7.22
C THR A 87 15.53 2.35 7.19
N ASN A 88 14.72 2.42 6.13
CA ASN A 88 13.58 3.33 6.00
C ASN A 88 12.24 2.57 5.84
N THR A 89 11.97 1.67 6.79
CA THR A 89 10.87 0.70 6.79
C THR A 89 9.48 1.26 7.14
N CYS A 90 9.40 2.33 7.94
CA CYS A 90 8.12 2.84 8.40
C CYS A 90 7.42 3.68 7.32
N HIS A 91 6.21 3.26 6.91
CA HIS A 91 5.37 4.07 6.01
C HIS A 91 4.67 5.27 6.64
N LYS A 92 4.67 5.42 7.97
CA LYS A 92 4.05 6.57 8.63
C LYS A 92 5.07 7.68 8.92
N CYS A 93 6.34 7.30 9.15
CA CYS A 93 7.40 8.21 9.54
C CYS A 93 8.58 8.23 8.57
N LYS A 94 9.38 9.29 8.64
CA LYS A 94 10.66 9.39 7.91
C LYS A 94 11.86 8.88 8.70
N CYS A 95 11.64 8.24 9.85
CA CYS A 95 12.74 7.78 10.71
C CYS A 95 13.60 6.75 9.97
N HIS A 96 14.91 6.99 9.99
CA HIS A 96 15.90 6.03 9.54
C HIS A 96 16.42 5.25 10.73
N PHE A 97 16.22 3.94 10.69
CA PHE A 97 16.68 3.01 11.70
C PHE A 97 18.11 2.57 11.39
N SER A 98 18.92 2.41 12.45
CA SER A 98 20.27 1.89 12.36
C SER A 98 20.26 0.38 12.08
N VAL A 99 21.42 -0.14 11.69
CA VAL A 99 21.65 -1.59 11.58
C VAL A 99 22.42 -2.02 12.83
N ILE A 100 22.02 -3.14 13.45
CA ILE A 100 22.70 -3.69 14.62
C ILE A 100 24.14 -4.08 14.21
N ALA A 101 25.13 -3.55 14.94
CA ALA A 101 26.54 -3.75 14.66
C ALA A 101 26.89 -5.25 14.54
N GLY A 102 27.59 -5.62 13.46
CA GLY A 102 27.96 -7.02 13.19
C GLY A 102 26.81 -7.90 12.67
N SER A 103 25.66 -7.33 12.31
CA SER A 103 24.53 -8.06 11.74
C SER A 103 23.91 -7.36 10.53
N SER A 104 22.94 -8.01 9.89
CA SER A 104 22.07 -7.43 8.86
C SER A 104 20.70 -7.00 9.39
N LYS A 105 20.47 -7.08 10.71
CA LYS A 105 19.19 -6.76 11.33
C LYS A 105 19.05 -5.26 11.58
N ILE A 106 17.86 -4.74 11.33
CA ILE A 106 17.51 -3.36 11.66
C ILE A 106 17.34 -3.23 13.17
N ASP A 107 17.95 -2.20 13.73
CA ASP A 107 17.81 -1.81 15.12
C ASP A 107 16.58 -0.90 15.27
N TYR A 108 15.53 -1.48 15.83
CA TYR A 108 14.29 -0.78 16.14
C TYR A 108 14.27 -0.17 17.55
N SER A 109 15.36 -0.30 18.30
CA SER A 109 15.52 0.35 19.59
C SER A 109 15.72 1.86 19.43
N GLY A 110 15.56 2.61 20.53
CA GLY A 110 15.74 4.06 20.49
C GLY A 110 14.69 4.81 19.67
N PHE A 111 13.50 4.22 19.48
CA PHE A 111 12.39 4.91 18.85
C PHE A 111 11.97 6.12 19.69
N ASP A 112 12.33 7.31 19.21
CA ASP A 112 11.93 8.57 19.80
C ASP A 112 10.70 9.13 19.08
N ASN A 113 9.60 9.26 19.82
CA ASN A 113 8.35 9.80 19.29
C ASN A 113 8.37 11.32 19.17
N GLU A 114 9.25 12.01 19.90
CA GLU A 114 9.25 13.48 19.96
C GLU A 114 9.86 14.10 18.70
N SER A 115 10.89 13.47 18.13
CA SER A 115 11.53 13.90 16.88
C SER A 115 10.89 13.32 15.61
N TRP A 116 9.72 12.69 15.73
CA TRP A 116 9.07 12.04 14.60
C TRP A 116 8.54 13.06 13.57
N VAL A 117 9.15 13.06 12.38
CA VAL A 117 8.59 13.71 11.19
C VAL A 117 7.65 12.77 10.41
N PRO A 118 6.35 13.10 10.27
CA PRO A 118 5.40 12.30 9.50
C PRO A 118 5.72 12.34 8.00
N ARG A 119 5.36 11.25 7.30
CA ARG A 119 5.27 11.26 5.84
C ARG A 119 3.99 11.98 5.42
N THR A 120 4.04 12.66 4.28
CA THR A 120 2.86 13.24 3.65
C THR A 120 2.62 12.55 2.32
N LYS A 121 1.38 12.60 1.85
CA LYS A 121 0.99 12.09 0.53
C LYS A 121 1.81 12.72 -0.59
N GLU A 122 2.00 14.04 -0.52
CA GLU A 122 2.68 14.82 -1.57
C GLU A 122 4.14 14.42 -1.68
N MET A 123 4.84 14.30 -0.55
CA MET A 123 6.22 13.86 -0.53
C MET A 123 6.36 12.40 -0.97
N ASN A 124 5.42 11.54 -0.55
CA ASN A 124 5.42 10.16 -0.99
C ASN A 124 5.20 10.02 -2.50
N ALA A 125 4.29 10.81 -3.08
CA ALA A 125 4.07 10.86 -4.53
C ALA A 125 5.34 11.30 -5.27
N ILE A 126 6.00 12.36 -4.80
CA ILE A 126 7.28 12.81 -5.38
C ILE A 126 8.33 11.69 -5.36
N TYR A 127 8.49 10.98 -4.24
CA TYR A 127 9.45 9.88 -4.15
C TYR A 127 9.08 8.68 -5.02
N ALA A 128 7.79 8.39 -5.16
CA ALA A 128 7.30 7.35 -6.06
C ALA A 128 7.58 7.70 -7.52
N ASP A 129 7.37 8.96 -7.92
CA ASP A 129 7.64 9.45 -9.28
C ASP A 129 9.15 9.42 -9.58
N MET A 130 9.98 9.88 -8.64
CA MET A 130 11.44 9.76 -8.77
C MET A 130 11.88 8.31 -8.99
N TRP A 131 11.30 7.37 -8.22
CA TRP A 131 11.60 5.94 -8.39
C TRP A 131 11.11 5.39 -9.73
N ALA A 132 9.93 5.82 -10.20
CA ALA A 132 9.38 5.41 -11.48
C ALA A 132 10.23 5.91 -12.66
N CYS A 133 10.69 7.15 -12.60
CA CYS A 133 11.51 7.81 -13.62
C CYS A 133 12.99 7.39 -13.59
N ALA A 134 13.47 6.75 -12.51
CA ALA A 134 14.83 6.27 -12.42
C ALA A 134 15.18 5.30 -13.56
N GLU A 135 16.34 5.51 -14.18
CA GLU A 135 16.76 4.81 -15.41
C GLU A 135 17.40 3.46 -15.12
N SER A 136 17.85 3.24 -13.88
CA SER A 136 18.57 2.02 -13.49
C SER A 136 18.04 1.40 -12.21
N ASN A 137 18.20 0.08 -12.10
CA ASN A 137 17.89 -0.64 -10.86
C ASN A 137 18.78 -0.21 -9.69
N ALA A 138 19.99 0.27 -9.96
CA ALA A 138 20.90 0.79 -8.93
C ALA A 138 20.36 2.10 -8.34
N GLU A 139 19.95 3.03 -9.20
CA GLU A 139 19.32 4.29 -8.79
C GLU A 139 18.02 4.05 -8.02
N ARG A 140 17.17 3.12 -8.48
CA ARG A 140 15.97 2.69 -7.74
C ARG A 140 16.31 2.17 -6.35
N ALA A 141 17.34 1.34 -6.23
CA ALA A 141 17.78 0.81 -4.92
C ALA A 141 18.28 1.94 -3.99
N ASP A 142 18.98 2.93 -4.53
CA ASP A 142 19.45 4.09 -3.76
C ASP A 142 18.27 4.97 -3.30
N LEU A 143 17.30 5.24 -4.18
CA LEU A 143 16.08 5.96 -3.84
C LEU A 143 15.25 5.21 -2.80
N GLU A 144 15.14 3.90 -2.90
CA GLU A 144 14.47 3.06 -1.89
C GLU A 144 15.13 3.18 -0.52
N LYS A 145 16.46 3.15 -0.48
CA LYS A 145 17.22 3.27 0.78
C LYS A 145 17.04 4.64 1.42
N GLN A 146 17.00 5.70 0.62
CA GLN A 146 16.85 7.08 1.08
C GLN A 146 15.41 7.41 1.48
N ASN A 147 14.44 7.01 0.66
CA ASN A 147 13.07 7.49 0.75
C ASN A 147 12.10 6.44 1.29
N GLY A 148 12.48 5.16 1.30
CA GLY A 148 11.61 4.07 1.76
C GLY A 148 10.38 3.84 0.87
N THR A 149 10.37 4.39 -0.34
CA THR A 149 9.23 4.42 -1.25
C THR A 149 9.61 3.89 -2.64
N ARG A 150 8.65 3.23 -3.28
CA ARG A 150 8.63 2.75 -4.66
C ARG A 150 7.36 3.21 -5.33
N PHE A 151 7.33 3.19 -6.66
CA PHE A 151 6.09 3.36 -7.37
C PHE A 151 5.15 2.16 -7.18
N SER A 152 3.89 2.47 -6.85
CA SER A 152 2.77 1.54 -6.87
C SER A 152 1.67 2.11 -7.75
N LYS A 153 0.91 1.26 -8.46
CA LYS A 153 -0.29 1.69 -9.19
C LYS A 153 -1.29 2.46 -8.31
N LEU A 154 -1.31 2.24 -6.99
CA LEU A 154 -2.15 3.02 -6.09
C LEU A 154 -1.83 4.53 -6.07
N HIS A 155 -0.63 4.95 -6.50
CA HIS A 155 -0.28 6.37 -6.62
C HIS A 155 -1.05 7.08 -7.75
N CYS A 156 -1.62 6.34 -8.71
CA CYS A 156 -2.47 6.89 -9.76
C CYS A 156 -3.86 7.31 -9.23
N LEU A 157 -4.26 6.86 -8.04
CA LEU A 157 -5.52 7.24 -7.42
C LEU A 157 -5.36 8.60 -6.72
N HIS A 158 -5.71 9.70 -7.40
CA HIS A 158 -5.55 11.06 -6.86
C HIS A 158 -6.25 11.31 -5.52
N TYR A 159 -7.27 10.54 -5.16
CA TYR A 159 -7.98 10.65 -3.88
C TYR A 159 -7.35 9.80 -2.76
N PHE A 160 -6.51 8.81 -3.11
CA PHE A 160 -5.94 7.86 -2.18
C PHE A 160 -4.68 8.42 -1.53
N ASP A 161 -4.51 8.20 -0.23
CA ASP A 161 -3.30 8.54 0.51
C ASP A 161 -2.62 7.25 0.97
N PRO A 162 -1.55 6.76 0.32
CA PRO A 162 -0.91 5.51 0.70
C PRO A 162 -0.28 5.56 2.10
N VAL A 163 0.06 6.75 2.62
CA VAL A 163 0.59 6.91 3.98
C VAL A 163 -0.52 6.64 4.99
N TRP A 164 -1.74 7.16 4.78
CA TRP A 164 -2.84 7.02 5.73
C TRP A 164 -3.72 5.79 5.49
N CYS A 165 -4.11 5.55 4.23
CA CYS A 165 -5.03 4.50 3.81
C CYS A 165 -4.40 3.10 3.81
N THR A 166 -3.08 2.97 3.95
CA THR A 166 -2.45 1.68 4.30
C THR A 166 -2.58 1.48 5.80
N ILE A 167 -3.46 0.55 6.18
CA ILE A 167 -3.78 0.28 7.58
C ILE A 167 -2.75 -0.72 8.13
N VAL A 168 -2.22 -0.42 9.32
CA VAL A 168 -1.48 -1.42 10.09
C VAL A 168 -2.53 -2.35 10.67
N ASP A 169 -2.53 -3.62 10.27
CA ASP A 169 -3.39 -4.62 10.89
C ASP A 169 -2.78 -5.06 12.24
N PRO A 170 -3.27 -4.58 13.39
CA PRO A 170 -2.72 -4.98 14.69
C PRO A 170 -3.06 -6.44 15.00
N MET A 171 -4.14 -7.00 14.43
CA MET A 171 -4.56 -8.37 14.75
C MET A 171 -3.54 -9.38 14.24
N HIS A 172 -3.05 -9.23 13.01
CA HIS A 172 -2.00 -10.12 12.50
C HIS A 172 -0.70 -9.98 13.31
N ASN A 173 -0.30 -8.76 13.66
CA ASN A 173 0.95 -8.53 14.40
C ASN A 173 0.93 -9.07 15.83
N LEU A 174 -0.22 -8.99 16.50
CA LEU A 174 -0.39 -9.42 17.88
C LEU A 174 -0.70 -10.94 17.98
N PHE A 175 -1.54 -11.48 17.10
CA PHE A 175 -1.97 -12.89 17.19
C PHE A 175 -1.04 -13.89 16.48
N LEU A 176 -0.26 -13.48 15.47
CA LEU A 176 0.74 -14.35 14.82
C LEU A 176 2.15 -14.20 15.42
N GLY A 177 2.31 -13.31 16.39
CA GLY A 177 3.58 -13.06 17.05
C GLY A 177 4.68 -12.59 16.11
N THR A 178 4.37 -11.87 15.02
CA THR A 178 5.39 -11.27 14.14
C THR A 178 6.15 -10.13 14.82
N ALA A 179 5.65 -9.62 15.94
CA ALA A 179 6.46 -8.98 16.97
C ALA A 179 7.21 -10.03 17.81
N LYS A 180 8.06 -10.86 17.19
CA LYS A 180 9.06 -11.60 17.97
C LYS A 180 10.19 -10.64 18.30
N HIS A 181 10.54 -10.61 19.58
CA HIS A 181 11.65 -9.87 20.20
C HIS A 181 12.90 -9.75 19.33
#